data_AF-A0A820YL24-F1
#
_entry.id   AF-A0A820YL24-F1
#
_cell.length_a   1.000
_cell.length_b   1.000
_cell.length_c   1.000
_cell.angle_alpha   90.00
_cell.angle_beta   90.00
_cell.angle_gamma   90.00
#
_symmetry.space_group_name_H-M   'P 1'
#
loop_
_entity.id
_entity.type
_entity.pdbx_description
1 polymer ?
#
loop_
_entity_poly.entity_id
_entity_poly.type
_entity_poly.pdbx_seq_one_letter_code
_entity_poly.pdbx_strand_id
1 'polypeptide(L)'
;MASKPVSDTVDSIRLKERKPHASVTVADFPSQPLPTQSSSDSSDSFDLDIDALDAEFRSLTLDQEKNIQQLRADPHNPAKKTSKEGRRLLDENEKDLDQRKYEIDQALKVIKAQSAADVWFIMDCTESMGAYIAAAKNSINILTKTLTALFKIPPRLAFIGYRDVSDGANKLIRMNFTTDVGTFQKVLGNIAAFGGGDECEDVFGGIQAVAALQW
;
A
#
# COMPACT_ATOMS: atom_id res chain seq x y z
N MET A 1 45.75 24.01 28.83
CA MET A 1 46.37 23.79 27.51
C MET A 1 45.58 22.72 26.78
N ALA A 2 45.15 23.06 25.56
CA ALA A 2 44.69 22.23 24.45
C ALA A 2 43.43 21.35 24.62
N SER A 3 42.30 21.93 24.19
CA SER A 3 41.12 21.28 23.64
C SER A 3 41.48 20.38 22.43
N LYS A 4 40.88 19.19 22.33
CA LYS A 4 40.86 18.38 21.11
C LYS A 4 39.46 18.38 20.51
N PRO A 5 39.29 18.58 19.19
CA PRO A 5 37.99 18.63 18.55
C PRO A 5 37.48 17.22 18.18
N VAL A 6 36.16 17.09 18.24
CA VAL A 6 35.36 16.00 17.67
C VAL A 6 35.20 16.30 16.18
N SER A 7 35.72 15.44 15.31
CA SER A 7 35.41 15.45 13.88
C SER A 7 35.34 14.03 13.34
N ASP A 8 34.15 13.73 12.80
CA ASP A 8 33.93 12.90 11.62
C ASP A 8 33.97 11.38 11.78
N THR A 9 32.92 10.89 12.46
CA THR A 9 32.33 9.57 12.22
C THR A 9 31.50 9.59 10.94
N VAL A 10 32.12 9.63 9.75
CA VAL A 10 31.53 9.10 8.52
C VAL A 10 32.67 8.81 7.55
N ASP A 11 33.11 7.55 7.42
CA ASP A 11 33.63 7.10 6.13
C ASP A 11 33.74 5.59 5.98
N SER A 12 33.06 5.12 4.94
CA SER A 12 33.42 3.98 4.09
C SER A 12 33.27 2.56 4.65
N ILE A 13 32.02 2.08 4.65
CA ILE A 13 31.70 0.66 4.47
C ILE A 13 32.26 0.23 3.10
N ARG A 14 33.40 -0.44 3.13
CA ARG A 14 34.10 -1.00 1.97
C ARG A 14 33.30 -2.20 1.43
N LEU A 15 32.56 -1.98 0.34
CA LEU A 15 31.97 -3.03 -0.48
C LEU A 15 33.06 -4.00 -0.95
N LYS A 16 32.99 -5.26 -0.50
CA LYS A 16 33.83 -6.34 -1.03
C LYS A 16 33.32 -6.72 -2.42
N GLU A 17 34.19 -6.61 -3.41
CA GLU A 17 33.98 -7.06 -4.79
C GLU A 17 33.51 -8.52 -4.83
N ARG A 18 32.35 -8.78 -5.46
CA ARG A 18 31.88 -10.14 -5.78
C ARG A 18 32.46 -10.55 -7.13
N LYS A 19 33.23 -11.64 -7.14
CA LYS A 19 33.73 -12.29 -8.37
C LYS A 19 32.57 -12.95 -9.14
N PRO A 20 32.59 -12.96 -10.48
CA PRO A 20 31.56 -13.61 -11.29
C PRO A 20 31.76 -15.13 -11.31
N HIS A 21 30.73 -15.88 -10.92
CA HIS A 21 30.67 -17.33 -11.11
C HIS A 21 29.64 -17.68 -12.18
N ALA A 22 30.14 -18.36 -13.21
CA ALA A 22 29.54 -19.33 -14.14
C ALA A 22 28.02 -19.31 -14.40
N SER A 23 27.71 -19.16 -15.69
CA SER A 23 26.55 -19.60 -16.47
C SER A 23 25.57 -20.53 -15.75
N VAL A 24 24.34 -20.06 -15.53
CA VAL A 24 23.20 -20.90 -15.13
C VAL A 24 22.33 -21.15 -16.36
N THR A 25 22.25 -22.42 -16.74
CA THR A 25 21.45 -22.96 -17.83
C THR A 25 19.95 -22.82 -17.52
N VAL A 26 19.17 -22.46 -18.53
CA VAL A 26 17.70 -22.33 -18.48
C VAL A 26 17.09 -23.69 -18.09
N ALA A 27 16.40 -23.74 -16.95
CA ALA A 27 15.60 -24.89 -16.56
C ALA A 27 14.16 -24.71 -17.05
N ASP A 28 13.70 -25.66 -17.86
CA ASP A 28 12.33 -25.80 -18.36
C ASP A 28 11.32 -25.83 -17.20
N PHE A 29 10.32 -24.93 -17.26
CA PHE A 29 9.14 -24.98 -16.39
C PHE A 29 8.09 -25.93 -17.01
N PRO A 30 7.65 -26.99 -16.32
CA PRO A 30 6.59 -27.86 -16.85
C PRO A 30 5.22 -27.16 -16.78
N SER A 31 4.56 -27.06 -17.93
CA SER A 31 3.18 -26.59 -18.09
C SER A 31 2.21 -27.56 -17.39
N GLN A 32 1.62 -27.15 -16.26
CA GLN A 32 0.44 -27.83 -15.71
C GLN A 32 -0.85 -27.12 -16.15
N PRO A 33 -1.91 -27.85 -16.54
CA PRO A 33 -3.19 -27.25 -16.91
C PRO A 33 -3.95 -26.75 -15.68
N LEU A 34 -4.62 -25.61 -15.83
CA LEU A 34 -5.46 -24.98 -14.79
C LEU A 34 -6.66 -25.87 -14.43
N PRO A 35 -7.05 -25.94 -13.13
CA PRO A 35 -8.25 -26.64 -12.72
C PRO A 35 -9.50 -25.83 -13.09
N THR A 36 -10.40 -26.47 -13.85
CA THR A 36 -11.78 -26.03 -14.02
C THR A 36 -12.55 -26.25 -12.72
N GLN A 37 -13.07 -25.19 -12.12
CA GLN A 37 -14.09 -25.26 -11.08
C GLN A 37 -15.22 -24.31 -11.46
N SER A 38 -16.35 -24.91 -11.82
CA SER A 38 -17.67 -24.28 -11.87
C SER A 38 -18.26 -24.28 -10.46
N SER A 39 -18.57 -23.11 -9.92
CA SER A 39 -19.67 -22.95 -8.96
C SER A 39 -19.96 -21.48 -8.75
N SER A 40 -21.22 -21.13 -8.98
CA SER A 40 -21.90 -19.93 -8.49
C SER A 40 -21.57 -19.64 -7.03
N ASP A 41 -21.13 -18.42 -6.73
CA ASP A 41 -21.39 -17.83 -5.43
C ASP A 41 -21.63 -16.32 -5.58
N SER A 42 -22.79 -15.89 -5.10
CA SER A 42 -23.29 -14.53 -5.11
C SER A 42 -22.53 -13.71 -4.07
N SER A 43 -21.60 -12.86 -4.51
CA SER A 43 -20.95 -11.88 -3.64
C SER A 43 -21.88 -10.69 -3.42
N ASP A 44 -22.69 -10.74 -2.36
CA ASP A 44 -23.25 -9.54 -1.74
C ASP A 44 -22.06 -8.68 -1.27
N SER A 45 -21.80 -7.60 -2.01
CA SER A 45 -20.79 -6.60 -1.67
C SER A 45 -21.31 -5.76 -0.51
N PHE A 46 -20.94 -6.12 0.71
CA PHE A 46 -21.03 -5.21 1.84
C PHE A 46 -19.98 -4.11 1.65
N ASP A 47 -20.37 -3.02 0.98
CA ASP A 47 -19.61 -1.76 0.95
C ASP A 47 -19.60 -1.16 2.35
N LEU A 48 -18.70 -1.65 3.20
CA LEU A 48 -18.44 -1.06 4.50
C LEU A 48 -17.57 0.18 4.29
N ASP A 49 -18.16 1.35 4.50
CA ASP A 49 -17.43 2.62 4.56
C ASP A 49 -16.61 2.66 5.86
N ILE A 50 -15.35 2.24 5.74
CA ILE A 50 -14.40 2.12 6.86
C ILE A 50 -14.11 3.50 7.47
N ASP A 51 -14.14 4.58 6.68
CA ASP A 51 -13.85 5.93 7.17
C ASP A 51 -15.03 6.48 7.98
N ALA A 52 -16.26 6.24 7.52
CA ALA A 52 -17.46 6.55 8.30
C ALA A 52 -17.51 5.76 9.61
N LEU A 53 -17.14 4.47 9.57
CA LEU A 53 -17.10 3.62 10.75
C LEU A 53 -16.01 4.05 11.75
N ASP A 54 -14.84 4.48 11.29
CA ASP A 54 -13.75 5.00 12.14
C ASP A 54 -14.15 6.34 12.77
N ALA A 55 -14.89 7.19 12.06
CA ALA A 55 -15.42 8.45 12.56
C ALA A 55 -16.52 8.24 13.61
N GLU A 56 -17.48 7.34 13.35
CA GLU A 56 -18.50 6.95 14.32
C GLU A 56 -17.89 6.31 15.56
N PHE A 57 -16.86 5.47 15.41
CA PHE A 57 -16.20 4.87 16.55
C PHE A 57 -15.56 5.92 17.47
N ARG A 58 -14.83 6.88 16.89
CA ARG A 58 -14.20 7.98 17.65
C ARG A 58 -15.23 8.86 18.38
N SER A 59 -16.35 9.17 17.74
CA SER A 59 -17.41 9.96 18.38
C SER A 59 -18.03 9.20 19.55
N LEU A 60 -18.30 7.90 19.38
CA LEU A 60 -18.83 7.04 20.43
C LEU A 60 -17.86 6.91 21.62
N THR A 61 -16.55 6.78 21.36
CA THR A 61 -15.55 6.70 22.43
C THR A 61 -15.50 8.00 23.23
N LEU A 62 -15.50 9.15 22.54
CA LEU A 62 -15.53 10.46 23.19
C LEU A 62 -16.78 10.68 24.03
N ASP A 63 -17.95 10.22 23.54
CA ASP A 63 -19.20 10.35 24.27
C ASP A 63 -19.26 9.42 25.49
N GLN A 64 -18.76 8.19 25.38
CA GLN A 64 -18.60 7.31 26.55
C GLN A 64 -17.65 7.91 27.59
N GLU A 65 -16.51 8.45 27.18
CA GLU A 65 -15.55 9.10 28.08
C GLU A 65 -16.16 10.32 28.79
N LYS A 66 -16.92 11.16 28.07
CA LYS A 66 -17.67 12.28 28.67
C LYS A 66 -18.73 11.80 29.66
N ASN A 67 -19.46 10.74 29.34
CA ASN A 67 -20.51 10.20 30.21
C ASN A 67 -19.89 9.63 31.51
N ILE A 68 -18.75 8.93 31.40
CA ILE A 68 -17.96 8.46 32.54
C ILE A 68 -17.46 9.64 33.38
N GLN A 69 -16.95 10.71 32.76
CA GLN A 69 -16.52 11.91 33.47
C GLN A 69 -17.67 12.61 34.21
N GLN A 70 -18.86 12.71 33.60
CA GLN A 70 -20.05 13.27 34.25
C GLN A 70 -20.48 12.42 35.45
N LEU A 71 -20.52 11.10 35.31
CA LEU A 71 -20.79 10.17 36.42
C LEU A 71 -19.73 10.26 37.54
N ARG A 72 -18.48 10.53 37.19
CA ARG A 72 -17.38 10.80 38.13
C ARG A 72 -17.47 12.18 38.76
N ALA A 73 -18.13 13.17 38.16
CA ALA A 73 -18.31 14.51 38.71
C ALA A 73 -19.53 14.61 39.63
N ASP A 74 -20.55 13.76 39.46
CA ASP A 74 -21.78 13.78 40.26
C ASP A 74 -21.49 13.44 41.76
N PRO A 75 -21.77 14.36 42.70
CA PRO A 75 -21.60 14.12 44.14
C PRO A 75 -22.67 13.18 44.75
N HIS A 76 -23.78 12.93 44.05
CA HIS A 76 -24.88 12.07 44.50
C HIS A 76 -24.89 10.67 43.88
N ASN A 77 -23.87 10.33 43.09
CA ASN A 77 -23.73 9.02 42.47
C ASN A 77 -23.67 7.91 43.55
N PRO A 78 -24.63 6.97 43.60
CA PRO A 78 -24.65 5.90 44.58
C PRO A 78 -23.42 5.00 44.50
N ALA A 79 -22.69 4.98 43.37
CA ALA A 79 -21.44 4.23 43.23
C ALA A 79 -20.26 4.84 44.03
N LYS A 80 -20.33 6.14 44.38
CA LYS A 80 -19.37 6.78 45.30
C LYS A 80 -19.70 6.54 46.77
N LYS A 81 -20.96 6.21 47.09
CA LYS A 81 -21.40 5.87 48.44
C LYS A 81 -21.38 4.34 48.65
N THR A 82 -20.31 3.90 49.31
CA THR A 82 -20.35 2.87 50.38
C THR A 82 -20.58 1.40 49.98
N SER A 83 -19.57 0.73 49.40
CA SER A 83 -19.14 -0.62 49.80
C SER A 83 -17.82 -1.00 49.10
N LYS A 84 -17.07 -1.96 49.65
CA LYS A 84 -15.91 -2.57 48.96
C LYS A 84 -16.32 -3.20 47.62
N GLU A 85 -17.56 -3.70 47.56
CA GLU A 85 -18.21 -4.30 46.38
C GLU A 85 -18.38 -3.29 45.24
N GLY A 86 -18.91 -2.09 45.52
CA GLY A 86 -19.16 -1.08 44.48
C GLY A 86 -17.88 -0.57 43.84
N ARG A 87 -16.80 -0.42 44.61
CA ARG A 87 -15.47 -0.07 44.07
C ARG A 87 -14.91 -1.19 43.19
N ARG A 88 -15.09 -2.46 43.56
CA ARG A 88 -14.68 -3.59 42.73
C ARG A 88 -15.42 -3.64 41.40
N LEU A 89 -16.74 -3.45 41.42
CA LEU A 89 -17.55 -3.47 40.20
C LEU A 89 -17.19 -2.33 39.23
N LEU A 90 -16.83 -1.15 39.76
CA LEU A 90 -16.32 -0.04 38.94
C LEU A 90 -14.97 -0.38 38.31
N ASP A 91 -14.04 -0.92 39.10
CA ASP A 91 -12.72 -1.34 38.60
C ASP A 91 -12.82 -2.48 37.57
N GLU A 92 -13.77 -3.41 37.74
CA GLU A 92 -14.05 -4.49 36.80
C GLU A 92 -14.65 -3.96 35.48
N ASN A 93 -15.64 -3.06 35.56
CA ASN A 93 -16.21 -2.44 34.37
C ASN A 93 -15.20 -1.58 33.61
N GLU A 94 -14.29 -0.88 34.29
CA GLU A 94 -13.24 -0.08 33.65
C GLU A 94 -12.25 -0.99 32.89
N LYS A 95 -11.87 -2.14 33.49
CA LYS A 95 -11.05 -3.16 32.80
C LYS A 95 -11.76 -3.77 31.59
N ASP A 96 -13.05 -4.07 31.71
CA ASP A 96 -13.84 -4.61 30.60
C ASP A 96 -13.95 -3.62 29.44
N LEU A 97 -14.08 -2.32 29.73
CA LEU A 97 -14.10 -1.26 28.72
C LEU A 97 -12.74 -1.09 28.05
N ASP A 98 -11.65 -1.09 28.82
CA ASP A 98 -10.29 -1.02 28.28
C ASP A 98 -9.98 -2.23 27.39
N GLN A 99 -10.42 -3.42 27.80
CA GLN A 99 -10.27 -4.64 27.02
C GLN A 99 -11.05 -4.56 25.70
N ARG A 100 -12.31 -4.13 25.73
CA ARG A 100 -13.13 -3.94 24.51
C ARG A 100 -12.53 -2.88 23.58
N LYS A 101 -12.02 -1.78 24.12
CA LYS A 101 -11.36 -0.72 23.34
C LYS A 101 -10.12 -1.26 22.64
N TYR A 102 -9.32 -2.08 23.35
CA TYR A 102 -8.17 -2.76 22.76
C TYR A 102 -8.56 -3.72 21.64
N GLU A 103 -9.58 -4.55 21.85
CA GLU A 103 -10.07 -5.51 20.84
C GLU A 103 -10.59 -4.80 19.58
N ILE A 104 -11.33 -3.70 19.74
CA ILE A 104 -11.82 -2.91 18.61
C ILE A 104 -10.66 -2.23 17.88
N ASP A 105 -9.69 -1.65 18.58
CA ASP A 105 -8.51 -1.06 17.97
C ASP A 105 -7.69 -2.09 17.17
N GLN A 106 -7.57 -3.32 17.67
CA GLN A 106 -6.92 -4.40 16.92
C GLN A 106 -7.74 -4.77 15.67
N ALA A 107 -9.06 -4.90 15.77
CA ALA A 107 -9.93 -5.18 14.62
C ALA A 107 -9.85 -4.07 13.57
N LEU A 108 -9.93 -2.80 13.98
CA LEU A 108 -9.76 -1.64 13.10
C LEU A 108 -8.37 -1.60 12.47
N LYS A 109 -7.33 -1.97 13.20
CA LYS A 109 -5.96 -2.07 12.65
C LYS A 109 -5.83 -3.19 11.63
N VAL A 110 -6.48 -4.34 11.82
CA VAL A 110 -6.50 -5.44 10.85
C VAL A 110 -7.30 -5.05 9.60
N ILE A 111 -8.43 -4.38 9.76
CA ILE A 111 -9.25 -3.84 8.65
C ILE A 111 -8.48 -2.75 7.90
N LYS A 112 -7.80 -1.85 8.62
CA LYS A 112 -6.91 -0.84 8.02
C LYS A 112 -5.65 -1.44 7.43
N ALA A 113 -5.16 -2.60 7.90
CA ALA A 113 -4.07 -3.30 7.22
C ALA A 113 -4.54 -3.96 5.91
N GLN A 114 -5.87 -4.07 5.68
CA GLN A 114 -6.45 -4.24 4.35
C GLN A 114 -6.61 -2.91 3.59
N SER A 115 -5.87 -1.85 3.98
CA SER A 115 -5.87 -0.52 3.35
C SER A 115 -5.61 -0.58 1.86
N ALA A 116 -6.24 0.35 1.13
CA ALA A 116 -5.93 0.66 -0.26
C ALA A 116 -4.41 0.79 -0.45
N ALA A 117 -3.83 -0.04 -1.33
CA ALA A 117 -2.44 0.06 -1.71
C ALA A 117 -2.30 0.90 -2.98
N ASP A 118 -1.31 1.79 -3.01
CA ASP A 118 -0.93 2.51 -4.22
C ASP A 118 0.23 1.79 -4.89
N VAL A 119 -0.03 1.31 -6.10
CA VAL A 119 0.97 0.60 -6.89
C VAL A 119 1.18 1.36 -8.19
N TRP A 120 2.42 1.72 -8.47
CA TRP A 120 2.79 2.39 -9.72
C TRP A 120 3.86 1.57 -10.44
N PHE A 121 3.80 1.62 -11.76
CA PHE A 121 4.76 0.97 -12.64
C PHE A 121 5.53 2.03 -13.40
N ILE A 122 6.85 1.84 -13.51
CA ILE A 122 7.70 2.63 -14.38
C ILE A 122 8.42 1.73 -15.36
N MET A 123 8.40 2.11 -16.64
CA MET A 123 8.87 1.25 -17.71
C MET A 123 9.56 2.07 -18.79
N ASP A 124 10.70 1.55 -19.24
CA ASP A 124 11.36 2.00 -20.46
C ASP A 124 10.50 1.58 -21.67
N CYS A 125 10.12 2.57 -22.48
CA CYS A 125 9.24 2.41 -23.64
C CYS A 125 9.96 2.60 -24.98
N THR A 126 11.29 2.50 -25.01
CA THR A 126 12.11 2.66 -26.22
C THR A 126 11.92 1.53 -27.24
N GLU A 127 12.37 1.75 -28.48
CA GLU A 127 12.20 0.77 -29.56
C GLU A 127 12.85 -0.59 -29.23
N SER A 128 14.05 -0.57 -28.63
CA SER A 128 14.80 -1.78 -28.25
C SER A 128 14.05 -2.65 -27.23
N MET A 129 13.14 -2.04 -26.47
CA MET A 129 12.39 -2.69 -25.39
C MET A 129 11.16 -3.45 -25.87
N GLY A 130 10.82 -3.46 -27.17
CA GLY A 130 9.55 -4.00 -27.68
C GLY A 130 9.15 -5.39 -27.17
N ALA A 131 10.07 -6.37 -27.19
CA ALA A 131 9.81 -7.71 -26.68
C ALA A 131 9.63 -7.74 -25.14
N TYR A 132 10.41 -6.93 -24.43
CA TYR A 132 10.36 -6.80 -22.97
C TYR A 132 9.09 -6.10 -22.50
N ILE A 133 8.62 -5.08 -23.23
CA ILE A 133 7.35 -4.41 -22.99
C ILE A 133 6.21 -5.42 -23.09
N ALA A 134 6.18 -6.25 -24.15
CA ALA A 134 5.15 -7.27 -24.30
C ALA A 134 5.12 -8.26 -23.12
N ALA A 135 6.29 -8.74 -22.67
CA ALA A 135 6.41 -9.59 -21.50
C ALA A 135 5.97 -8.87 -20.21
N ALA A 136 6.43 -7.64 -20.01
CA ALA A 136 6.12 -6.84 -18.83
C ALA A 136 4.62 -6.50 -18.74
N LYS A 137 3.94 -6.22 -19.87
CA LYS A 137 2.49 -6.05 -19.89
C LYS A 137 1.76 -7.28 -19.36
N ASN A 138 2.19 -8.47 -19.75
CA ASN A 138 1.61 -9.73 -19.26
C ASN A 138 1.85 -9.90 -17.75
N SER A 139 3.07 -9.65 -17.28
CA SER A 139 3.40 -9.72 -15.85
C SER A 139 2.61 -8.70 -15.02
N ILE A 140 2.49 -7.46 -15.50
CA ILE A 140 1.70 -6.41 -14.86
C ILE A 140 0.22 -6.82 -14.79
N ASN A 141 -0.34 -7.36 -15.87
CA ASN A 141 -1.73 -7.84 -15.87
C ASN A 141 -1.97 -8.96 -14.84
N ILE A 142 -1.03 -9.90 -14.72
CA ILE A 142 -1.09 -10.96 -13.71
C ILE A 142 -1.01 -10.35 -12.31
N LEU A 143 -0.02 -9.48 -12.07
CA LEU A 143 0.19 -8.84 -10.77
C LEU A 143 -1.03 -8.03 -10.36
N THR A 144 -1.57 -7.20 -11.26
CA THR A 144 -2.79 -6.42 -11.00
C THR A 144 -3.95 -7.32 -10.60
N LYS A 145 -4.19 -8.43 -11.31
CA LYS A 145 -5.24 -9.39 -10.93
C LYS A 145 -4.99 -10.02 -9.56
N THR A 146 -3.75 -10.39 -9.27
CA THR A 146 -3.37 -10.96 -7.97
C THR A 146 -3.55 -9.94 -6.84
N LEU A 147 -3.16 -8.68 -7.04
CA LEU A 147 -3.33 -7.62 -6.06
C LEU A 147 -4.82 -7.35 -5.81
N THR A 148 -5.62 -7.19 -6.87
CA THR A 148 -7.07 -6.99 -6.73
C THR A 148 -7.76 -8.18 -6.04
N ALA A 149 -7.27 -9.40 -6.21
CA ALA A 149 -7.81 -10.57 -5.51
C ALA A 149 -7.33 -10.68 -4.04
N LEU A 150 -6.15 -10.17 -3.73
CA LEU A 150 -5.54 -10.24 -2.39
C LEU A 150 -6.10 -9.17 -1.45
N PHE A 151 -6.34 -7.96 -1.96
CA PHE A 151 -6.82 -6.83 -1.17
C PHE A 151 -8.34 -6.73 -1.21
N LYS A 152 -8.95 -6.46 -0.06
CA LYS A 152 -10.39 -6.17 0.02
C LYS A 152 -10.75 -4.80 -0.56
N ILE A 153 -9.84 -3.84 -0.42
CA ILE A 153 -9.96 -2.53 -1.05
C ILE A 153 -9.14 -2.56 -2.34
N PRO A 154 -9.73 -2.24 -3.51
CA PRO A 154 -9.00 -2.28 -4.77
C PRO A 154 -7.80 -1.31 -4.71
N PRO A 155 -6.60 -1.77 -5.10
CA PRO A 155 -5.43 -0.90 -5.13
C PRO A 155 -5.58 0.19 -6.18
N ARG A 156 -5.02 1.37 -5.92
CA ARG A 156 -4.89 2.41 -6.95
C ARG A 156 -3.66 2.10 -7.80
N LEU A 157 -3.83 2.08 -9.11
CA LEU A 157 -2.80 1.71 -10.08
C LEU A 157 -2.40 2.92 -10.92
N ALA A 158 -1.10 3.16 -11.05
CA ALA A 158 -0.55 4.20 -11.91
C ALA A 158 0.53 3.64 -12.85
N PHE A 159 0.79 4.34 -13.94
CA PHE A 159 1.81 3.93 -14.91
C PHE A 159 2.59 5.14 -15.44
N ILE A 160 3.91 5.02 -15.50
CA ILE A 160 4.83 5.95 -16.13
C ILE A 160 5.65 5.19 -17.18
N GLY A 161 5.52 5.58 -18.43
CA GLY A 161 6.45 5.18 -19.49
C GLY A 161 7.47 6.29 -19.70
N TYR A 162 8.76 5.98 -19.71
CA TYR A 162 9.81 6.94 -20.08
C TYR A 162 10.57 6.47 -21.32
N ARG A 163 11.21 7.42 -22.00
CA ARG A 163 12.05 7.22 -23.19
C ARG A 163 13.23 8.19 -23.11
N ASP A 164 13.82 8.55 -24.24
CA ASP A 164 14.89 9.53 -24.32
C ASP A 164 14.34 10.97 -24.28
N VAL A 165 15.17 11.91 -23.82
CA VAL A 165 14.93 13.36 -23.88
C VAL A 165 14.72 13.81 -25.33
N SER A 166 15.38 13.15 -26.28
CA SER A 166 15.29 13.45 -27.71
C SER A 166 13.89 13.21 -28.31
N ASP A 167 13.04 12.41 -27.66
CA ASP A 167 11.67 12.07 -28.11
C ASP A 167 10.63 13.18 -27.87
N GLY A 168 11.06 14.34 -27.35
CA GLY A 168 10.26 15.55 -27.27
C GLY A 168 8.99 15.38 -26.45
N ALA A 169 7.82 15.57 -27.06
CA ALA A 169 6.53 15.45 -26.37
C ALA A 169 6.18 14.00 -26.00
N ASN A 170 6.75 13.01 -26.69
CA ASN A 170 6.45 11.58 -26.49
C ASN A 170 7.36 10.91 -25.46
N LYS A 171 8.30 11.67 -24.89
CA LYS A 171 9.29 11.18 -23.91
C LYS A 171 8.68 10.57 -22.65
N LEU A 172 7.45 10.97 -22.30
CA LEU A 172 6.75 10.48 -21.11
C LEU A 172 5.31 10.11 -21.44
N ILE A 173 4.91 8.91 -21.02
CA ILE A 173 3.52 8.46 -20.95
C ILE A 173 3.12 8.50 -19.49
N ARG A 174 2.08 9.26 -19.15
CA ARG A 174 1.62 9.40 -17.76
C ARG A 174 0.20 8.92 -17.61
N MET A 175 0.01 8.02 -16.66
CA MET A 175 -1.29 7.58 -16.18
C MET A 175 -1.33 7.76 -14.66
N ASN A 176 -2.22 8.64 -14.20
CA ASN A 176 -2.46 8.83 -12.77
C ASN A 176 -3.15 7.60 -12.16
N PHE A 177 -3.13 7.57 -10.83
CA PHE A 177 -3.76 6.55 -10.02
C PHE A 177 -5.23 6.34 -10.38
N THR A 178 -5.61 5.09 -10.61
CA THR A 178 -7.00 4.66 -10.84
C THR A 178 -7.29 3.37 -10.09
N THR A 179 -8.53 3.20 -9.62
CA THR A 179 -9.03 1.92 -9.10
C THR A 179 -9.66 1.06 -10.21
N ASP A 180 -9.91 1.64 -11.40
CA ASP A 180 -10.47 0.91 -12.54
C ASP A 180 -9.36 0.14 -13.28
N VAL A 181 -9.27 -1.15 -12.94
CA VAL A 181 -8.36 -2.12 -13.58
C VAL A 181 -8.59 -2.19 -15.10
N GLY A 182 -9.83 -2.08 -15.58
CA GLY A 182 -10.14 -2.13 -17.00
C GLY A 182 -9.57 -0.94 -17.76
N THR A 183 -9.68 0.26 -17.20
CA THR A 183 -9.04 1.46 -17.76
C THR A 183 -7.53 1.35 -17.74
N PHE A 184 -6.94 0.85 -16.64
CA PHE A 184 -5.51 0.60 -16.54
C PHE A 184 -5.01 -0.39 -17.60
N GLN A 185 -5.69 -1.50 -17.79
CA GLN A 185 -5.33 -2.51 -18.80
C GLN A 185 -5.43 -1.99 -20.23
N LYS A 186 -6.41 -1.13 -20.53
CA LYS A 186 -6.54 -0.48 -21.84
C LYS A 186 -5.36 0.45 -22.12
N VAL A 187 -4.98 1.29 -21.15
CA VAL A 187 -3.83 2.19 -21.28
C VAL A 187 -2.54 1.37 -21.47
N LEU A 188 -2.35 0.35 -20.64
CA LEU A 188 -1.21 -0.56 -20.73
C LEU A 188 -1.16 -1.26 -22.09
N GLY A 189 -2.31 -1.67 -22.63
CA GLY A 189 -2.44 -2.25 -23.96
C GLY A 189 -1.93 -1.35 -25.08
N ASN A 190 -2.19 -0.04 -24.99
CA ASN A 190 -1.84 0.95 -26.01
C ASN A 190 -0.36 1.38 -26.02
N ILE A 191 0.44 0.99 -25.04
CA ILE A 191 1.86 1.36 -24.99
C ILE A 191 2.61 0.68 -26.15
N ALA A 192 3.30 1.46 -26.97
CA ALA A 192 4.14 0.95 -28.03
C ALA A 192 5.61 1.33 -27.79
N ALA A 193 6.50 0.38 -28.06
CA ALA A 193 7.93 0.63 -28.22
C ALA A 193 8.13 1.58 -29.41
N PHE A 194 8.87 2.67 -29.18
CA PHE A 194 9.19 3.66 -30.21
C PHE A 194 10.32 4.57 -29.70
N GLY A 195 10.99 5.27 -30.61
CA GLY A 195 11.95 6.29 -30.24
C GLY A 195 13.21 5.69 -29.64
N GLY A 196 13.89 6.50 -28.84
CA GLY A 196 15.30 6.32 -28.55
C GLY A 196 16.17 7.14 -29.51
N GLY A 197 17.41 7.39 -29.10
CA GLY A 197 18.33 8.23 -29.86
C GLY A 197 19.77 7.83 -29.61
N ASP A 198 20.22 7.96 -28.37
CA ASP A 198 21.54 7.50 -27.94
C ASP A 198 21.44 6.22 -27.08
N GLU A 199 22.56 5.77 -26.51
CA GLU A 199 22.58 4.57 -25.66
C GLU A 199 22.00 4.80 -24.25
N CYS A 200 21.68 6.05 -23.87
CA CYS A 200 21.36 6.43 -22.49
C CYS A 200 19.97 7.05 -22.35
N GLU A 201 19.01 6.27 -21.86
CA GLU A 201 17.62 6.71 -21.69
C GLU A 201 17.37 7.62 -20.46
N ASP A 202 16.30 8.44 -20.48
CA ASP A 202 15.95 9.41 -19.43
C ASP A 202 15.20 8.76 -18.23
N VAL A 203 15.88 7.83 -17.55
CA VAL A 203 15.35 7.15 -16.35
C VAL A 203 14.98 8.15 -15.25
N PHE A 204 15.80 9.20 -15.07
CA PHE A 204 15.57 10.22 -14.05
C PHE A 204 14.34 11.07 -14.34
N GLY A 205 14.10 11.44 -15.60
CA GLY A 205 12.86 12.09 -16.01
C GLY A 205 11.63 11.22 -15.75
N GLY A 206 11.76 9.91 -15.95
CA GLY A 206 10.75 8.93 -15.54
C GLY A 206 10.45 8.97 -14.04
N ILE A 207 11.47 8.84 -13.19
CA ILE A 207 11.32 8.86 -11.73
C ILE A 207 10.79 10.22 -11.24
N GLN A 208 11.25 11.33 -11.82
CA GLN A 208 10.74 12.66 -11.48
C GLN A 208 9.24 12.79 -11.80
N ALA A 209 8.77 12.17 -12.87
CA ALA A 209 7.35 12.19 -13.23
C ALA A 209 6.46 11.47 -12.19
N VAL A 210 7.00 10.50 -11.46
CA VAL A 210 6.30 9.77 -10.39
C VAL A 210 5.95 10.69 -9.22
N ALA A 211 6.84 11.63 -8.88
CA ALA A 211 6.58 12.61 -7.84
C ALA A 211 5.42 13.56 -8.18
N ALA A 212 5.06 13.68 -9.47
CA ALA A 212 3.95 14.49 -9.94
C ALA A 212 2.62 13.70 -10.07
N LEU A 213 2.60 12.43 -9.68
CA LEU A 213 1.36 11.64 -9.61
C LEU A 213 0.44 12.14 -8.49
N GLN A 214 -0.84 11.84 -8.61
CA GLN A 214 -1.88 12.19 -7.64
C GLN A 214 -1.92 11.20 -6.46
N TRP A 215 -0.91 11.29 -5.59
CA TRP A 215 -0.83 10.54 -4.33
C TRP A 215 -2.05 10.81 -3.44
#